data_AF-K1Z0U3-F1
#
_entry.id   AF-K1Z0U3-F1
#
_cell.length_a   1.000
_cell.length_b   1.000
_cell.length_c   1.000
_cell.angle_alpha   90.00
_cell.angle_beta   90.00
_cell.angle_gamma   90.00
#
_symmetry.space_group_name_H-M   'P 1'
#
loop_
_entity.id
_entity.type
_entity.pdbx_description
1 polymer ?
#
loop_
_entity_poly.entity_id
_entity_poly.type
_entity_poly.pdbx_seq_one_letter_code
_entity_poly.pdbx_strand_id
1 'polypeptide(L)'
;MNAYMTNLELVLNMLAETATTEISLKSEPKNLEENRKVAKEGGNIAGNARKQIEAKTGRRATSKYNFKLAQEQKKLKGNLNKKG
;
A
#
# COMPACT_ATOMS: atom_id res chain seq x y z
N MET A 1 16.12 -8.16 8.02
CA MET A 1 14.93 -8.18 7.15
C MET A 1 13.76 -8.61 8.03
N ASN A 2 13.11 -7.62 8.62
CA ASN A 2 12.10 -7.71 9.68
C ASN A 2 10.70 -7.64 9.06
N ALA A 3 9.77 -8.43 9.59
CA ALA A 3 8.42 -8.65 9.06
C ALA A 3 7.44 -7.46 9.23
N TYR A 4 7.97 -6.24 9.37
CA TYR A 4 7.20 -5.03 9.61
C TYR A 4 7.31 -4.12 8.39
N MET A 5 6.21 -3.46 8.01
CA MET A 5 6.25 -2.39 7.04
C MET A 5 7.29 -1.36 7.48
N THR A 6 8.07 -0.83 6.54
CA THR A 6 9.02 0.21 6.88
C THR A 6 8.28 1.50 7.23
N ASN A 7 8.87 2.38 8.06
CA ASN A 7 8.27 3.70 8.33
C ASN A 7 8.02 4.47 7.02
N LEU A 8 8.91 4.32 6.05
CA LEU A 8 8.76 4.91 4.73
C LEU A 8 7.57 4.31 3.97
N GLU A 9 7.36 3.00 4.02
CA GLU A 9 6.20 2.32 3.43
C GLU A 9 4.89 2.81 4.04
N LEU A 10 4.84 3.00 5.36
CA LEU A 10 3.67 3.56 6.04
C LEU A 10 3.39 5.01 5.60
N VAL A 11 4.40 5.86 5.56
CA VAL A 11 4.27 7.26 5.11
C VAL A 11 3.83 7.33 3.65
N LEU A 12 4.36 6.47 2.78
CA LEU A 12 3.96 6.40 1.38
C LEU A 12 2.51 5.93 1.21
N ASN A 13 2.04 5.00 2.04
CA ASN A 13 0.63 4.60 2.05
C ASN A 13 -0.28 5.74 2.48
N MET A 14 0.07 6.45 3.57
CA MET A 14 -0.68 7.63 3.99
C MET A 14 -0.69 8.71 2.90
N LEU A 15 0.44 8.94 2.23
CA LEU A 15 0.52 9.87 1.11
C LEU A 15 -0.44 9.48 -0.03
N ALA A 16 -0.52 8.19 -0.37
CA ALA A 16 -1.44 7.71 -1.40
C ALA A 16 -2.90 7.94 -1.01
N GLU A 17 -3.25 7.65 0.25
CA GLU A 17 -4.59 7.82 0.80
C GLU A 17 -4.98 9.30 0.86
N THR A 18 -4.15 10.15 1.47
CA THR A 18 -4.39 11.60 1.54
C THR A 18 -4.50 12.21 0.15
N ALA A 19 -3.59 11.87 -0.77
CA ALA A 19 -3.67 12.39 -2.13
C ALA A 19 -4.95 11.94 -2.86
N THR A 20 -5.35 10.67 -2.70
CA THR A 20 -6.61 10.17 -3.26
C THR A 20 -7.81 10.94 -2.70
N THR A 21 -7.84 11.18 -1.39
CA THR A 21 -8.90 11.92 -0.70
C THR A 21 -8.99 13.37 -1.18
N GLU A 22 -7.87 14.10 -1.19
CA GLU A 22 -7.84 15.49 -1.64
C GLU A 22 -8.28 15.64 -3.10
N ILE A 23 -7.81 14.74 -3.98
CA ILE A 23 -8.23 14.72 -5.39
C ILE A 23 -9.72 14.38 -5.50
N SER A 24 -10.22 13.42 -4.71
CA SER A 24 -11.64 13.06 -4.69
C SER A 24 -12.52 14.22 -4.25
N LEU A 25 -12.13 14.95 -3.20
CA LEU A 25 -12.85 16.13 -2.72
C LEU A 25 -12.86 17.26 -3.77
N LYS A 26 -11.77 17.41 -4.52
CA LYS A 26 -11.66 18.45 -5.55
C LYS A 26 -12.40 18.12 -6.85
N SER A 27 -12.35 16.85 -7.27
CA SER A 27 -12.90 16.40 -8.57
C SER A 27 -14.33 15.87 -8.49
N GLU A 28 -14.81 15.53 -7.29
CA GLU A 28 -16.17 15.03 -7.01
C GLU A 28 -16.62 13.91 -7.98
N PRO A 29 -15.86 12.80 -8.09
CA PRO A 29 -16.12 11.75 -9.06
C PRO A 29 -17.51 11.12 -8.85
N LYS A 30 -18.29 10.97 -9.92
CA LYS A 30 -19.70 10.54 -9.86
C LYS A 30 -19.90 9.06 -10.13
N ASN A 31 -18.95 8.42 -10.79
CA ASN A 31 -19.07 7.01 -11.20
C ASN A 31 -17.80 6.21 -10.87
N LEU A 32 -17.89 4.90 -11.07
CA LEU A 32 -16.80 3.96 -10.81
C LEU A 32 -15.54 4.23 -11.64
N GLU A 33 -15.69 4.70 -12.88
CA GLU A 33 -14.53 4.97 -13.75
C GLU A 33 -13.76 6.20 -13.28
N GLU A 34 -14.46 7.26 -12.90
CA GLU A 34 -13.86 8.47 -12.33
C GLU A 34 -13.19 8.18 -11.00
N ASN A 35 -13.85 7.44 -10.10
CA ASN A 35 -13.24 7.00 -8.85
C ASN A 35 -11.97 6.16 -9.08
N ARG A 36 -11.95 5.31 -10.11
CA ARG A 36 -10.75 4.55 -10.50
C ARG A 36 -9.61 5.46 -10.98
N LYS A 37 -9.91 6.55 -11.70
CA LYS A 37 -8.92 7.54 -12.12
C LYS A 37 -8.33 8.26 -10.90
N VAL A 38 -9.19 8.73 -9.99
CA VAL A 38 -8.77 9.40 -8.73
C VAL A 38 -7.86 8.50 -7.89
N ALA A 39 -8.24 7.23 -7.68
CA ALA A 39 -7.40 6.27 -6.96
C ALA A 39 -6.04 6.03 -7.65
N LYS A 40 -6.03 5.99 -8.99
CA LYS A 40 -4.79 5.85 -9.76
C LYS A 40 -3.89 7.07 -9.61
N GLU A 41 -4.46 8.28 -9.60
CA GLU A 41 -3.72 9.52 -9.43
C GLU A 41 -3.07 9.62 -8.03
N GLY A 42 -3.83 9.36 -6.96
CA GLY A 42 -3.27 9.33 -5.61
C GLY A 42 -2.17 8.26 -5.45
N GLY A 43 -2.39 7.07 -6.01
CA GLY A 43 -1.37 6.02 -6.06
C GLY A 43 -0.12 6.41 -6.86
N ASN A 44 -0.28 7.14 -7.98
CA ASN A 44 0.84 7.62 -8.79
C ASN A 44 1.70 8.64 -8.04
N ILE A 45 1.08 9.53 -7.25
CA ILE A 45 1.80 10.52 -6.44
C ILE A 45 2.72 9.82 -5.44
N ALA A 46 2.18 8.89 -4.64
CA ALA A 46 2.98 8.11 -3.70
C ALA A 46 4.04 7.25 -4.42
N GLY A 47 3.67 6.62 -5.55
CA GLY A 47 4.59 5.81 -6.36
C GLY A 47 5.77 6.62 -6.90
N ASN A 48 5.55 7.87 -7.31
CA ASN A 48 6.60 8.76 -7.78
C ASN A 48 7.51 9.22 -6.63
N ALA A 49 6.94 9.59 -5.47
CA ALA A 49 7.71 9.91 -4.27
C ALA A 49 8.61 8.74 -3.86
N ARG A 50 8.05 7.52 -3.82
CA ARG A 50 8.82 6.28 -3.57
C ARG A 50 10.00 6.17 -4.51
N LYS A 51 9.77 6.22 -5.83
CA LYS A 51 10.84 6.07 -6.85
C LYS A 51 11.95 7.09 -6.66
N GLN A 52 11.61 8.35 -6.38
CA GLN A 52 12.59 9.41 -6.15
C GLN A 52 13.44 9.15 -4.90
N ILE A 53 12.83 8.69 -3.81
CA ILE A 53 13.53 8.36 -2.57
C ILE A 53 14.44 7.15 -2.78
N GLU A 54 13.95 6.09 -3.42
CA GLU A 54 14.75 4.89 -3.72
C GLU A 54 15.94 5.23 -4.61
N ALA A 55 15.75 6.08 -5.64
CA ALA A 55 16.82 6.52 -6.52
C ALA A 55 17.91 7.34 -5.80
N LYS A 56 17.53 8.19 -4.84
CA LYS A 56 18.48 9.02 -4.08
C LYS A 56 19.19 8.26 -2.96
N THR A 57 18.53 7.26 -2.37
CA THR A 57 19.03 6.55 -1.18
C THR A 57 19.65 5.19 -1.49
N GLY A 58 19.36 4.61 -2.66
CA GLY A 58 19.76 3.25 -3.04
C GLY A 58 19.05 2.15 -2.22
N ARG A 59 18.08 2.50 -1.37
CA ARG A 59 17.35 1.57 -0.49
C ARG A 59 15.92 1.40 -0.98
N ARG A 60 15.44 0.16 -0.99
CA ARG A 60 14.02 -0.10 -1.26
C ARG A 60 13.15 0.40 -0.11
N ALA A 61 12.04 1.04 -0.46
CA ALA A 61 11.06 1.54 0.50
C ALA A 61 10.13 0.44 1.01
N THR A 62 9.83 -0.56 0.18
CA THR A 62 8.90 -1.64 0.50
C THR A 62 9.58 -2.77 1.24
N SER A 63 8.94 -3.26 2.31
CA SER A 63 9.32 -4.54 2.90
C SER A 63 9.04 -5.69 1.92
N LYS A 64 9.85 -6.76 1.94
CA LYS A 64 9.52 -7.98 1.18
C LYS A 64 8.36 -8.67 1.91
N TYR A 65 7.12 -8.32 1.57
CA TYR A 65 5.97 -9.11 2.02
C TYR A 65 6.06 -10.49 1.36
N ASN A 66 6.50 -11.48 2.13
CA ASN A 66 6.70 -12.83 1.62
C ASN A 66 5.34 -13.53 1.57
N PHE A 67 4.69 -13.49 0.41
CA PHE A 67 3.36 -14.07 0.17
C PHE A 67 3.25 -15.53 0.67
N LYS A 68 4.32 -16.33 0.59
CA LYS A 68 4.35 -17.70 1.13
C LYS A 68 4.15 -17.76 2.65
N LEU A 69 4.85 -16.90 3.40
CA LEU A 69 4.70 -16.83 4.86
C LEU A 69 3.29 -16.41 5.28
N ALA A 70 2.67 -15.51 4.52
CA ALA A 70 1.29 -15.08 4.76
C ALA A 70 0.27 -16.22 4.54
N GLN A 71 0.50 -17.08 3.54
CA GLN A 71 -0.34 -18.26 3.28
C GLN A 71 -0.18 -19.33 4.36
N GLU A 72 1.04 -19.56 4.84
CA GLU A 72 1.32 -20.50 5.93
C GLU A 72 0.66 -20.06 7.24
N GLN A 73 0.70 -18.77 7.57
CA GLN A 73 0.00 -18.23 8.75
C GLN A 73 -1.53 -18.34 8.64
N LYS A 74 -2.11 -18.15 7.44
CA LYS A 74 -3.54 -18.40 7.20
C LYS A 74 -3.91 -19.88 7.40
N LYS A 75 -3.09 -20.81 6.92
CA LYS A 75 -3.29 -22.26 7.11
C LYS A 75 -3.20 -22.66 8.59
N LEU A 76 -2.22 -22.11 9.32
CA LEU A 76 -2.05 -22.36 10.76
C LEU A 76 -3.25 -21.89 11.58
N LYS A 77 -3.77 -20.69 11.32
CA LYS A 77 -4.98 -20.16 11.99
C LYS A 77 -6.24 -20.97 11.67
N GLY A 78 -6.38 -21.44 10.43
CA GLY A 78 -7.50 -22.30 10.03
C GLY A 78 -7.50 -23.68 10.73
N ASN A 79 -6.32 -24.21 11.09
CA ASN A 79 -6.20 -25.48 11.79
C ASN A 79 -6.43 -25.35 13.31
N LEU A 80 -6.13 -24.19 13.90
CA LEU A 80 -6.43 -23.89 15.32
C LEU A 80 -7.94 -23.77 15.56
N ASN A 81 -8.69 -23.18 14.62
CA ASN A 81 -10.15 -23.05 14.71
C ASN A 81 -10.93 -24.35 14.45
N LYS A 82 -10.26 -25.43 14.03
CA LYS A 82 -10.87 -26.76 13.83
C LYS A 82 -10.65 -27.72 15.01
N LYS A 83 -9.93 -27.27 16.04
CA LYS A 83 -9.63 -28.04 17.26
C LYS A 83 -10.41 -27.55 18.49
N GLY A 84 -11.37 -26.63 18.30
CA GLY A 84 -12.33 -26.18 19.31
C GLY A 84 -13.72 -26.68 18.98
#